data_AF-A0A3D5MVM7-F1
#
_entry.id   AF-A0A3D5MVM7-F1
#
_cell.length_a   1.000
_cell.length_b   1.000
_cell.length_c   1.000
_cell.angle_alpha   90.00
_cell.angle_beta   90.00
_cell.angle_gamma   90.00
#
_symmetry.space_group_name_H-M   'P 1'
#
loop_
_entity.id
_entity.type
_entity.pdbx_description
1 polymer ?
#
loop_
_entity_poly.entity_id
_entity_poly.type
_entity_poly.pdbx_seq_one_letter_code
_entity_poly.pdbx_strand_id
1 'polypeptide(L)'
;MSKINKIRFVNLNYNNNSMKIDDETFFLDTESTMFNLRNGGGKSVLVQMMIAPFVHKRYRSFKDRPFESYFTKSTPTYILVEWKLDNGGGYVLTGIMVRKRETVSDEDSKEKLDILSFISEYINPCECDIDNIKIVDKDGDRKSVKSYANSKKLFEDLKKNESYKFSYYDMTNSASTKMYFDRLLSYKINYKEWENVIKKINLKESGLSELFSTAKNIEGLMKEWFLPAIENKLNKEEDRIKNFREIISGYIVQYKENKHNIDKKAKVE
;
A
#
# COMPACT_ATOMS: atom_id res chain seq x y z
N MET A 1 2.93 7.00 -14.59
CA MET A 1 3.34 6.34 -13.34
C MET A 1 2.11 5.62 -12.79
N SER A 2 2.23 4.40 -12.26
CA SER A 2 1.09 3.66 -11.71
C SER A 2 0.34 4.49 -10.66
N LYS A 3 -0.99 4.56 -10.75
CA LYS A 3 -1.84 5.38 -9.86
C LYS A 3 -2.80 4.50 -9.07
N ILE A 4 -3.06 4.83 -7.80
CA ILE A 4 -4.06 4.11 -6.99
C ILE A 4 -5.45 4.40 -7.56
N ASN A 5 -6.21 3.35 -7.87
CA ASN A 5 -7.56 3.43 -8.42
C ASN A 5 -8.63 3.17 -7.35
N LYS A 6 -8.46 2.10 -6.58
CA LYS A 6 -9.38 1.68 -5.52
C LYS A 6 -8.63 1.16 -4.31
N ILE A 7 -9.25 1.27 -3.15
CA ILE A 7 -8.76 0.72 -1.89
C ILE A 7 -9.90 -0.03 -1.26
N ARG A 8 -9.69 -1.28 -0.85
CA ARG A 8 -10.71 -2.08 -0.17
C ARG A 8 -10.19 -2.58 1.16
N PHE A 9 -10.97 -2.39 2.21
CA PHE A 9 -10.70 -2.93 3.54
C PHE A 9 -11.79 -3.92 3.90
N VAL A 10 -11.39 -5.08 4.41
CA VAL A 10 -12.30 -6.12 4.87
C VAL A 10 -11.92 -6.52 6.28
N ASN A 11 -12.89 -6.52 7.19
CA ASN A 11 -12.76 -6.93 8.58
C ASN A 11 -11.66 -6.17 9.35
N LEU A 12 -11.56 -4.86 9.15
CA LEU A 12 -10.63 -4.00 9.88
C LEU A 12 -11.32 -3.48 11.15
N ASN A 13 -10.74 -3.79 12.32
CA ASN A 13 -11.22 -3.29 13.61
C ASN A 13 -10.12 -2.42 14.24
N TYR A 14 -10.52 -1.28 14.82
CA TYR A 14 -9.58 -0.37 15.47
C TYR A 14 -10.26 0.45 16.57
N ASN A 15 -9.47 1.22 17.32
CA ASN A 15 -9.91 1.97 18.50
C ASN A 15 -10.66 1.06 19.51
N ASN A 16 -10.00 0.01 20.00
CA ASN A 16 -10.58 -0.95 20.95
C ASN A 16 -11.91 -1.57 20.45
N ASN A 17 -12.00 -1.89 19.16
CA ASN A 17 -13.19 -2.41 18.48
C ASN A 17 -14.42 -1.47 18.47
N SER A 18 -14.26 -0.19 18.82
CA SER A 18 -15.33 0.81 18.68
C SER A 18 -15.57 1.23 17.23
N MET A 19 -14.58 1.02 16.37
CA MET A 19 -14.68 1.29 14.94
C MET A 19 -14.37 0.03 14.14
N LYS A 20 -15.18 -0.21 13.13
CA LYS A 20 -15.12 -1.39 12.27
C LYS A 20 -15.39 -1.00 10.83
N ILE A 21 -14.63 -1.60 9.92
CA ILE A 21 -14.89 -1.62 8.49
C ILE A 21 -15.09 -3.07 8.11
N ASP A 22 -16.34 -3.42 7.77
CA ASP A 22 -16.73 -4.80 7.45
C ASP A 22 -16.22 -5.23 6.09
N ASP A 23 -16.58 -4.51 5.04
CA ASP A 23 -16.17 -4.73 3.65
C ASP A 23 -16.50 -3.46 2.86
N GLU A 24 -15.54 -2.55 2.75
CA GLU A 24 -15.73 -1.25 2.11
C GLU A 24 -14.67 -1.00 1.04
N THR A 25 -15.13 -0.51 -0.13
CA THR A 25 -14.29 -0.10 -1.25
C THR A 25 -14.38 1.40 -1.44
N PHE A 26 -13.23 2.07 -1.39
CA PHE A 26 -13.05 3.48 -1.67
C PHE A 26 -12.56 3.66 -3.11
N PHE A 27 -13.31 4.41 -3.89
CA PHE A 27 -13.01 4.72 -5.29
C PHE A 27 -12.28 6.05 -5.35
N LEU A 28 -11.00 6.02 -5.77
CA LEU A 28 -10.17 7.22 -5.92
C LEU A 28 -10.12 7.70 -7.37
N ASP A 29 -10.46 6.82 -8.32
CA ASP A 29 -10.48 7.08 -9.77
C ASP A 29 -9.16 7.67 -10.30
N THR A 30 -8.05 7.30 -9.67
CA THR A 30 -6.71 7.83 -9.99
C THR A 30 -6.52 9.33 -9.79
N GLU A 31 -7.45 9.97 -9.06
CA GLU A 31 -7.48 11.38 -8.76
C GLU A 31 -7.10 11.71 -7.31
N SER A 32 -6.81 12.98 -7.06
CA SER A 32 -6.58 13.47 -5.69
C SER A 32 -7.86 13.36 -4.87
N THR A 33 -7.83 12.53 -3.83
CA THR A 33 -9.01 12.20 -3.02
C THR A 33 -8.83 12.62 -1.56
N MET A 34 -9.84 13.28 -0.99
CA MET A 34 -9.85 13.69 0.42
C MET A 34 -10.70 12.74 1.27
N PHE A 35 -10.08 12.12 2.29
CA PHE A 35 -10.80 11.39 3.33
C PHE A 35 -11.10 12.33 4.50
N ASN A 36 -12.37 12.71 4.65
CA ASN A 36 -12.82 13.50 5.80
C ASN A 36 -13.34 12.59 6.90
N LEU A 37 -12.62 12.56 8.03
CA LEU A 37 -12.95 11.75 9.20
C LEU A 37 -12.95 12.67 10.42
N ARG A 38 -13.93 12.50 11.30
CA ARG A 38 -13.96 13.18 12.60
C ARG A 38 -12.68 12.90 13.38
N ASN A 39 -12.30 13.79 14.30
CA ASN A 39 -11.20 13.54 15.23
C ASN A 39 -11.47 12.23 16.01
N GLY A 40 -10.42 11.41 16.17
CA GLY A 40 -10.55 10.06 16.71
C GLY A 40 -11.17 9.04 15.74
N GLY A 41 -11.60 9.45 14.53
CA GLY A 41 -12.17 8.62 13.47
C GLY A 41 -11.22 7.63 12.79
N GLY A 42 -9.97 7.51 13.27
CA GLY A 42 -9.00 6.56 12.74
C GLY A 42 -8.30 6.97 11.45
N LYS A 43 -8.21 8.26 11.11
CA LYS A 43 -7.49 8.73 9.90
C LYS A 43 -6.07 8.16 9.81
N SER A 44 -5.29 8.26 10.88
CA SER A 44 -3.93 7.69 10.92
C SER A 44 -3.93 6.16 10.82
N VAL A 45 -4.97 5.48 11.32
CA VAL A 45 -5.13 4.03 11.18
C VAL A 45 -5.31 3.68 9.71
N LEU A 46 -6.23 4.34 9.00
CA LEU A 46 -6.43 4.09 7.56
C LEU A 46 -5.16 4.36 6.76
N VAL A 47 -4.44 5.45 7.06
CA VAL A 47 -3.14 5.73 6.43
C VAL A 47 -2.11 4.63 6.70
N GLN A 48 -1.99 4.18 7.94
CA GLN A 48 -1.12 3.07 8.31
C GLN A 48 -1.48 1.77 7.56
N MET A 49 -2.79 1.49 7.43
CA MET A 49 -3.30 0.33 6.70
C MET A 49 -2.99 0.42 5.21
N MET A 50 -3.20 1.58 4.58
CA MET A 50 -2.85 1.80 3.16
C MET A 50 -1.35 1.62 2.87
N ILE A 51 -0.48 1.98 3.82
CA ILE A 51 0.98 1.88 3.65
C ILE A 51 1.48 0.43 3.87
N ALA A 52 0.78 -0.37 4.68
CA ALA A 52 1.24 -1.68 5.12
C ALA A 52 1.62 -2.68 4.01
N PRO A 53 0.93 -2.73 2.84
CA PRO A 53 1.31 -3.59 1.71
C PRO A 53 2.64 -3.20 1.05
N PHE A 54 3.13 -1.98 1.25
CA PHE A 54 4.25 -1.42 0.49
C PHE A 54 5.51 -1.20 1.31
N VAL A 55 5.54 -1.67 2.57
CA VAL A 55 6.67 -1.47 3.47
C VAL A 55 7.02 -2.77 4.21
N HIS A 56 8.31 -2.94 4.53
CA HIS A 56 8.78 -4.08 5.32
C HIS A 56 8.20 -4.04 6.74
N LYS A 57 8.17 -5.20 7.40
CA LYS A 57 7.60 -5.40 8.77
C LYS A 57 7.98 -4.28 9.75
N ARG A 58 9.27 -3.91 9.81
CA ARG A 58 9.80 -2.86 10.72
C ARG A 58 9.20 -1.46 10.49
N TYR A 59 8.61 -1.22 9.32
CA TYR A 59 8.06 0.07 8.94
C TYR A 59 6.53 0.17 9.06
N ARG A 60 5.82 -0.92 9.35
CA ARG A 60 4.35 -0.92 9.44
C ARG A 60 3.81 -0.22 10.69
N SER A 61 4.59 -0.14 11.76
CA SER A 61 4.18 0.52 13.02
C SER A 61 4.37 2.03 12.95
N PHE A 62 3.41 2.77 13.53
CA PHE A 62 3.37 4.23 13.58
C PHE A 62 3.48 4.66 15.04
N LYS A 63 4.65 5.14 15.48
CA LYS A 63 4.89 5.61 16.86
C LYS A 63 4.30 4.65 17.93
N ASP A 64 3.30 5.13 18.66
CA ASP A 64 2.52 4.52 19.74
C ASP A 64 1.45 3.51 19.26
N ARG A 65 1.35 3.30 17.95
CA ARG A 65 0.39 2.40 17.29
C ARG A 65 1.11 1.23 16.62
N PRO A 66 1.42 0.15 17.35
CA PRO A 66 1.96 -1.08 16.78
C PRO A 66 0.99 -1.67 15.76
N PHE A 67 1.48 -2.03 14.58
CA PHE A 67 0.65 -2.62 13.54
C PHE A 67 -0.08 -3.89 14.01
N GLU A 68 0.58 -4.71 14.83
CA GLU A 68 -0.01 -5.93 15.40
C GLU A 68 -1.22 -5.70 16.32
N SER A 69 -1.33 -4.51 16.92
CA SER A 69 -2.39 -4.22 17.90
C SER A 69 -3.81 -4.22 17.29
N TYR A 70 -3.92 -4.02 15.97
CA TYR A 70 -5.22 -4.02 15.28
C TYR A 70 -5.75 -5.43 14.98
N PHE A 71 -4.91 -6.46 15.09
CA PHE A 71 -5.25 -7.83 14.71
C PHE A 71 -5.32 -8.71 15.95
N THR A 72 -6.50 -8.81 16.53
CA THR A 72 -6.72 -9.52 17.81
C THR A 72 -7.36 -10.90 17.65
N LYS A 73 -7.87 -11.22 16.45
CA LYS A 73 -8.63 -12.43 16.14
C LYS A 73 -7.93 -13.28 15.08
N SER A 74 -8.31 -14.56 14.99
CA SER A 74 -7.84 -15.48 13.94
C SER A 74 -8.55 -15.28 12.60
N THR A 75 -9.73 -14.66 12.60
CA THR A 75 -10.40 -14.20 11.37
C THR A 75 -9.55 -13.12 10.70
N PRO A 76 -9.15 -13.29 9.44
CA PRO A 76 -8.24 -12.37 8.78
C PRO A 76 -8.89 -11.00 8.48
N THR A 77 -8.06 -9.97 8.50
CA THR A 77 -8.32 -8.66 7.91
C THR A 77 -7.64 -8.61 6.54
N TYR A 78 -8.30 -7.97 5.58
CA TYR A 78 -7.72 -7.74 4.26
C TYR A 78 -7.57 -6.25 3.99
N ILE A 79 -6.44 -5.90 3.38
CA ILE A 79 -6.17 -4.57 2.86
C ILE A 79 -5.76 -4.73 1.41
N LEU A 80 -6.55 -4.15 0.51
CA LEU A 80 -6.38 -4.27 -0.93
C LEU A 80 -6.20 -2.88 -1.52
N VAL A 81 -5.26 -2.74 -2.44
CA VAL A 81 -4.99 -1.51 -3.19
C VAL A 81 -4.84 -1.89 -4.65
N GLU A 82 -5.79 -1.42 -5.46
CA GLU A 82 -5.77 -1.57 -6.91
C GLU A 82 -5.04 -0.38 -7.53
N TRP A 83 -4.12 -0.67 -8.44
CA TRP A 83 -3.35 0.31 -9.18
C TRP A 83 -3.73 0.24 -10.66
N LYS A 84 -4.00 1.39 -11.26
CA LYS A 84 -4.11 1.53 -12.71
C LYS A 84 -2.71 1.68 -13.29
N LEU A 85 -2.35 0.81 -14.22
CA LEU A 85 -1.07 0.83 -14.92
C LEU A 85 -1.11 1.83 -16.09
N ASP A 86 0.06 2.38 -16.42
CA ASP A 86 0.21 3.29 -17.57
C ASP A 86 -0.08 2.59 -18.91
N ASN A 87 -0.31 3.39 -19.95
CA ASN A 87 -0.36 2.95 -21.35
C ASN A 87 -1.35 1.80 -21.63
N GLY A 88 -2.46 1.75 -20.89
CA GLY A 88 -3.46 0.69 -21.06
C GLY A 88 -3.00 -0.68 -20.57
N GLY A 89 -1.97 -0.74 -19.70
CA GLY A 89 -1.47 -2.00 -19.12
C GLY A 89 -2.45 -2.72 -18.18
N GLY A 90 -3.66 -2.20 -18.01
CA GLY A 90 -4.69 -2.72 -17.13
C GLY A 90 -4.46 -2.30 -15.68
N TYR A 91 -4.63 -3.25 -14.78
CA TYR A 91 -4.61 -3.06 -13.34
C TYR A 91 -3.70 -4.08 -12.67
N VAL A 92 -3.08 -3.66 -11.58
CA VAL A 92 -2.45 -4.56 -10.62
C VAL A 92 -3.09 -4.37 -9.25
N LEU A 93 -3.67 -5.44 -8.73
CA LEU A 93 -4.16 -5.50 -7.36
C LEU A 93 -3.04 -5.98 -6.46
N THR A 94 -2.74 -5.19 -5.44
CA THR A 94 -1.85 -5.57 -4.34
C THR A 94 -2.69 -5.75 -3.09
N GLY A 95 -2.48 -6.83 -2.35
CA GLY A 95 -3.25 -7.05 -1.13
C GLY A 95 -2.44 -7.73 -0.04
N ILE A 96 -2.83 -7.50 1.20
CA ILE A 96 -2.37 -8.27 2.35
C ILE A 96 -3.55 -8.89 3.07
N MET A 97 -3.40 -10.16 3.43
CA MET A 97 -4.24 -10.88 4.38
C MET A 97 -3.44 -11.02 5.67
N VAL A 98 -4.00 -10.54 6.78
CA VAL A 98 -3.33 -10.53 8.09
C VAL A 98 -4.27 -11.03 9.17
N ARG A 99 -3.77 -11.87 10.07
CA ARG A 99 -4.48 -12.28 11.27
C ARG A 99 -3.55 -12.36 12.47
N LYS A 100 -4.12 -12.41 13.67
CA LYS A 100 -3.38 -12.86 14.85
C LYS A 100 -2.96 -14.30 14.65
N ARG A 101 -1.68 -14.60 14.89
CA ARG A 101 -1.19 -15.99 14.88
C ARG A 101 -1.80 -16.73 16.07
N GLU A 102 -2.30 -17.94 15.84
CA GLU A 102 -2.73 -18.82 16.92
C GLU A 102 -1.48 -19.35 17.62
N THR A 103 -1.34 -19.02 18.91
CA THR A 103 -0.19 -19.43 19.73
C THR A 103 -0.28 -20.93 19.98
N VAL A 104 0.35 -21.72 19.14
CA VAL A 104 0.70 -23.10 19.47
C VAL A 104 2.13 -23.04 20.02
N SER A 105 2.22 -23.04 21.35
CA SER A 105 3.37 -23.51 22.14
C SER A 105 4.73 -22.79 22.15
N ASP A 106 4.89 -21.55 21.67
CA ASP A 106 6.13 -20.78 21.93
C ASP A 106 5.82 -19.32 22.32
N GLU A 107 5.86 -19.04 23.63
CA GLU A 107 5.81 -17.68 24.20
C GLU A 107 6.99 -16.79 23.72
N ASP A 108 7.98 -17.38 23.04
CA ASP A 108 9.17 -16.73 22.49
C ASP A 108 9.11 -16.38 21.00
N SER A 109 8.00 -16.67 20.30
CA SER A 109 7.92 -16.33 18.87
C SER A 109 7.79 -14.81 18.65
N LYS A 110 8.83 -14.19 18.06
CA LYS A 110 8.81 -12.78 17.61
C LYS A 110 7.76 -12.50 16.52
N GLU A 111 7.11 -13.53 15.99
CA GLU A 111 6.08 -13.46 14.95
C GLU A 111 4.67 -13.58 15.55
N LYS A 112 4.04 -12.44 15.84
CA LYS A 112 2.68 -12.41 16.41
C LYS A 112 1.55 -12.48 15.37
N LEU A 113 1.89 -12.33 14.09
CA LEU A 113 0.93 -12.25 12.99
C LEU A 113 1.25 -13.27 11.90
N ASP A 114 0.22 -13.86 11.32
CA ASP A 114 0.34 -14.53 10.02
C ASP A 114 -0.01 -13.50 8.93
N ILE A 115 0.88 -13.31 7.97
CA ILE A 115 0.70 -12.34 6.87
C ILE A 115 1.01 -13.00 5.53
N LEU A 116 0.01 -13.04 4.65
CA LEU A 116 0.21 -13.33 3.23
C LEU A 116 -0.02 -12.07 2.41
N SER A 117 0.92 -11.73 1.55
CA SER A 117 0.70 -10.71 0.52
C SER A 117 0.33 -11.38 -0.80
N PHE A 118 -0.42 -10.70 -1.65
CA PHE A 118 -0.74 -11.19 -2.99
C PHE A 118 -0.74 -10.07 -4.02
N ILE A 119 -0.53 -10.48 -5.28
CA ILE A 119 -0.52 -9.65 -6.46
C ILE A 119 -1.39 -10.33 -7.52
N SER A 120 -2.32 -9.58 -8.10
CA SER A 120 -3.15 -10.02 -9.22
C SER A 120 -3.06 -9.02 -10.36
N GLU A 121 -2.86 -9.46 -11.59
CA GLU A 121 -2.87 -8.61 -12.79
C GLU A 121 -4.10 -8.92 -13.65
N TYR A 122 -4.79 -7.88 -14.11
CA TYR A 122 -5.96 -8.02 -14.97
C TYR A 122 -6.21 -6.75 -15.78
N ILE A 123 -6.87 -6.90 -16.94
CA ILE A 123 -7.28 -5.77 -17.78
C ILE A 123 -8.79 -5.55 -17.67
N ASN A 124 -9.55 -6.65 -17.68
CA ASN A 124 -11.01 -6.66 -17.56
C ASN A 124 -11.42 -7.23 -16.20
N PRO A 125 -12.65 -6.96 -15.73
CA PRO A 125 -13.20 -7.59 -14.53
C PRO A 125 -13.06 -9.12 -14.58
N CYS A 126 -12.62 -9.72 -13.47
CA CYS A 126 -12.34 -11.14 -13.33
C CYS A 126 -12.41 -11.58 -11.86
N GLU A 127 -12.37 -12.89 -11.60
CA GLU A 127 -12.48 -13.42 -10.23
C GLU A 127 -11.35 -13.01 -9.26
N CYS A 128 -10.26 -12.46 -9.78
CA CYS A 128 -9.12 -11.99 -9.00
C CYS A 128 -8.96 -10.47 -9.02
N ASP A 129 -9.98 -9.72 -9.46
CA ASP A 129 -10.06 -8.27 -9.31
C ASP A 129 -10.50 -7.84 -7.90
N ILE A 130 -10.37 -6.54 -7.59
CA ILE A 130 -10.63 -6.02 -6.25
C ILE A 130 -12.10 -6.15 -5.80
N ASP A 131 -13.03 -6.16 -6.74
CA ASP A 131 -14.47 -6.21 -6.47
C ASP A 131 -14.98 -7.65 -6.34
N ASN A 132 -14.41 -8.56 -7.15
CA ASN A 132 -14.90 -9.91 -7.34
C ASN A 132 -14.10 -10.99 -6.59
N ILE A 133 -12.92 -10.67 -6.05
CA ILE A 133 -12.15 -11.64 -5.26
C ILE A 133 -12.96 -12.14 -4.07
N LYS A 134 -13.16 -13.47 -4.04
CA LYS A 134 -14.06 -14.16 -3.10
C LYS A 134 -13.46 -14.33 -1.70
N ILE A 135 -13.05 -13.23 -1.06
CA ILE A 135 -12.54 -13.22 0.33
C ILE A 135 -13.66 -13.08 1.38
N VAL A 136 -14.85 -12.68 0.94
CA VAL A 136 -16.09 -12.62 1.73
C VAL A 136 -17.12 -13.52 1.07
N ASP A 137 -17.67 -14.45 1.84
CA ASP A 137 -18.81 -15.28 1.45
C ASP A 137 -20.11 -14.53 1.76
N LYS A 138 -21.04 -14.58 0.81
CA LYS A 138 -22.40 -14.04 0.95
C LYS A 138 -23.38 -15.21 0.93
N ASP A 139 -24.10 -15.40 2.03
CA ASP A 139 -25.19 -16.38 2.16
C ASP A 139 -26.49 -15.62 2.45
N GLY A 140 -27.24 -15.32 1.40
CA GLY A 140 -28.34 -14.35 1.46
C GLY A 140 -27.87 -12.99 1.97
N ASP A 141 -28.45 -12.53 3.07
CA ASP A 141 -28.07 -11.28 3.75
C ASP A 141 -26.86 -11.42 4.68
N ARG A 142 -26.40 -12.65 4.96
CA ARG A 142 -25.25 -12.88 5.85
C ARG A 142 -23.96 -12.76 5.06
N LYS A 143 -23.13 -11.79 5.43
CA LYS A 143 -21.74 -11.69 4.99
C LYS A 143 -20.82 -12.34 6.03
N SER A 144 -19.92 -13.20 5.58
CA SER A 144 -18.91 -13.83 6.44
C SER A 144 -17.53 -13.78 5.77
N VAL A 145 -16.50 -13.48 6.54
CA VAL A 145 -15.13 -13.39 6.03
C VAL A 145 -14.54 -14.80 6.00
N LYS A 146 -13.91 -15.19 4.88
CA LYS A 146 -13.28 -16.50 4.79
C LYS A 146 -12.23 -16.68 5.88
N SER A 147 -12.17 -17.90 6.44
CA SER A 147 -11.11 -18.27 7.37
C SER A 147 -9.75 -18.20 6.67
N TYR A 148 -8.67 -18.03 7.45
CA TYR A 148 -7.31 -17.98 6.89
C TYR A 148 -6.97 -19.21 6.04
N ALA A 149 -7.37 -20.41 6.48
CA ALA A 149 -7.15 -21.65 5.75
C ALA A 149 -7.91 -21.66 4.41
N ASN A 150 -9.18 -21.25 4.41
CA ASN A 150 -9.99 -21.20 3.19
C ASN A 150 -9.50 -20.12 2.22
N SER A 151 -9.04 -18.98 2.72
CA SER A 151 -8.46 -17.91 1.89
C SER A 151 -7.11 -18.30 1.32
N LYS A 152 -6.26 -18.98 2.09
CA LYS A 152 -5.01 -19.55 1.56
C LYS A 152 -5.28 -20.58 0.47
N LYS A 153 -6.30 -21.42 0.64
CA LYS A 153 -6.74 -22.37 -0.41
C LYS A 153 -7.20 -21.63 -1.66
N LEU A 154 -8.05 -20.61 -1.52
CA LEU A 154 -8.45 -19.74 -2.64
C LEU A 154 -7.24 -19.16 -3.38
N PHE A 155 -6.25 -18.62 -2.66
CA PHE A 155 -5.05 -18.04 -3.27
C PHE A 155 -4.19 -19.09 -3.99
N GLU A 156 -4.09 -20.31 -3.46
CA GLU A 156 -3.45 -21.43 -4.14
C GLU A 156 -4.20 -21.85 -5.41
N ASP A 157 -5.52 -21.92 -5.37
CA ASP A 157 -6.35 -22.27 -6.53
C ASP A 157 -6.24 -21.21 -7.63
N LEU A 158 -6.29 -19.92 -7.27
CA LEU A 158 -6.08 -18.81 -8.20
C LEU A 158 -4.67 -18.82 -8.81
N LYS A 159 -3.65 -19.13 -8.02
CA LYS A 159 -2.25 -19.21 -8.49
C LYS A 159 -2.02 -20.38 -9.47
N LYS A 160 -2.73 -21.50 -9.30
CA LYS A 160 -2.61 -22.69 -10.17
C LYS A 160 -3.36 -22.54 -11.48
N ASN A 161 -4.38 -21.69 -11.52
CA ASN A 161 -5.15 -21.46 -12.73
C ASN A 161 -4.38 -20.52 -13.68
N GLU A 162 -3.90 -21.06 -14.79
CA GLU A 162 -3.12 -20.32 -15.80
C GLU A 162 -3.89 -19.16 -16.45
N SER A 163 -5.23 -19.15 -16.35
CA SER A 163 -6.07 -18.03 -16.82
C SER A 163 -5.86 -16.76 -16.00
N TYR A 164 -5.33 -16.88 -14.78
CA TYR A 164 -5.14 -15.78 -13.86
C TYR A 164 -3.66 -15.52 -13.61
N LYS A 165 -3.27 -14.25 -13.74
CA LYS A 165 -1.95 -13.78 -13.31
C LYS A 165 -1.99 -13.44 -11.82
N PHE A 166 -2.06 -14.48 -11.00
CA PHE A 166 -2.15 -14.35 -9.55
C PHE A 166 -0.94 -14.97 -8.87
N SER A 167 -0.40 -14.29 -7.86
CA SER A 167 0.68 -14.82 -7.03
C SER A 167 0.49 -14.34 -5.59
N TYR A 168 0.85 -15.20 -4.63
CA TYR A 168 0.89 -14.83 -3.22
C TYR A 168 2.22 -15.22 -2.58
N TYR A 169 2.54 -14.55 -1.48
CA TYR A 169 3.83 -14.55 -0.83
C TYR A 169 3.65 -14.66 0.68
N ASP A 170 4.40 -15.57 1.30
CA ASP A 170 4.43 -15.73 2.76
C ASP A 170 5.39 -14.71 3.35
N MET A 171 4.87 -13.71 4.05
CA MET A 171 5.66 -12.59 4.55
C MET A 171 6.42 -12.93 5.83
N THR A 172 6.31 -14.16 6.34
CA THR A 172 7.18 -14.70 7.39
C THR A 172 8.47 -15.30 6.81
N ASN A 173 8.49 -15.61 5.52
CA ASN A 173 9.66 -16.11 4.80
C ASN A 173 10.42 -14.95 4.12
N SER A 174 11.72 -14.84 4.39
CA SER A 174 12.56 -13.74 3.88
C SER A 174 12.72 -13.74 2.36
N ALA A 175 12.86 -14.93 1.74
CA ALA A 175 12.97 -15.05 0.29
C ALA A 175 11.65 -14.69 -0.39
N SER A 176 10.52 -15.18 0.13
CA SER A 176 9.19 -14.83 -0.38
C SER A 176 8.89 -13.34 -0.22
N THR A 177 9.28 -12.74 0.90
CA THR A 177 9.20 -11.30 1.14
C THR A 177 10.00 -10.51 0.10
N LYS A 178 11.24 -10.92 -0.18
CA LYS A 178 12.06 -10.28 -1.21
C LYS A 178 11.39 -10.36 -2.59
N MET A 179 10.90 -11.54 -2.98
CA MET A 179 10.21 -11.72 -4.26
C MET A 179 8.97 -10.82 -4.40
N TYR A 180 8.20 -10.63 -3.34
CA TYR A 180 7.06 -9.71 -3.34
C TYR A 180 7.49 -8.27 -3.62
N PHE A 181 8.51 -7.77 -2.93
CA PHE A 181 9.01 -6.41 -3.13
C PHE A 181 9.67 -6.21 -4.50
N ASP A 182 10.41 -7.21 -5.00
CA ASP A 182 10.95 -7.20 -6.36
C ASP A 182 9.82 -7.16 -7.41
N ARG A 183 8.72 -7.88 -7.16
CA ARG A 183 7.54 -7.85 -8.03
C ARG A 183 6.85 -6.47 -8.00
N LEU A 184 6.74 -5.81 -6.85
CA LEU A 184 6.22 -4.44 -6.76
C LEU A 184 7.06 -3.46 -7.59
N LEU A 185 8.40 -3.58 -7.55
CA LEU A 185 9.30 -2.75 -8.35
C LEU A 185 9.05 -2.89 -9.86
N SER A 186 8.68 -4.09 -10.34
CA SER A 186 8.35 -4.31 -11.75
C SER A 186 7.14 -3.48 -12.24
N TYR A 187 6.24 -3.08 -11.33
CA TYR A 187 5.11 -2.17 -11.60
C TYR A 187 5.41 -0.72 -11.27
N LYS A 188 6.67 -0.37 -11.04
CA LYS A 188 7.12 0.96 -10.60
C LYS A 188 6.54 1.36 -9.23
N ILE A 189 6.15 0.39 -8.40
CA ILE A 189 5.71 0.61 -7.02
C ILE A 189 6.93 0.43 -6.13
N ASN A 190 7.63 1.53 -5.82
CA ASN A 190 8.90 1.48 -5.11
C ASN A 190 8.72 1.52 -3.59
N TYR A 191 8.92 0.37 -2.93
CA TYR A 191 8.79 0.27 -1.47
C TYR A 191 9.72 1.21 -0.70
N LYS A 192 10.89 1.58 -1.24
CA LYS A 192 11.79 2.54 -0.58
C LYS A 192 11.17 3.94 -0.51
N GLU A 193 10.37 4.33 -1.50
CA GLU A 193 9.62 5.60 -1.44
C GLU A 193 8.56 5.54 -0.35
N TRP A 194 7.83 4.43 -0.27
CA TRP A 194 6.84 4.21 0.77
C TRP A 194 7.45 4.25 2.17
N GLU A 195 8.62 3.64 2.37
CA GLU A 195 9.32 3.60 3.65
C GLU A 195 9.99 4.91 4.04
N ASN A 196 10.66 5.57 3.10
CA ASN A 196 11.53 6.70 3.39
C ASN A 196 10.87 8.06 3.19
N VAL A 197 9.80 8.12 2.40
CA VAL A 197 9.09 9.36 2.08
C VAL A 197 7.67 9.32 2.63
N ILE A 198 6.83 8.43 2.10
CA ILE A 198 5.38 8.44 2.39
C ILE A 198 5.14 8.18 3.88
N LYS A 199 5.76 7.15 4.45
CA LYS A 199 5.64 6.86 5.88
C LYS A 199 6.13 8.03 6.73
N LYS A 200 7.32 8.58 6.44
CA LYS A 200 7.92 9.65 7.27
C LYS A 200 7.04 10.88 7.35
N ILE A 201 6.46 11.31 6.23
CA ILE A 201 5.51 12.42 6.19
C ILE A 201 4.30 12.13 7.08
N ASN A 202 3.80 10.89 7.08
CA ASN A 202 2.59 10.51 7.80
C ASN A 202 2.82 10.12 9.28
N LEU A 203 4.05 10.17 9.80
CA LEU A 203 4.33 9.91 11.22
C LEU A 203 3.89 11.07 12.13
N LYS A 204 3.64 12.25 11.58
CA LYS A 204 3.24 13.46 12.31
C LYS A 204 2.05 14.10 11.62
N GLU A 205 1.09 14.62 12.38
CA GLU A 205 -0.13 15.23 11.84
C GLU A 205 0.17 16.43 10.92
N SER A 206 1.21 17.19 11.25
CA SER A 206 1.74 18.29 10.43
C SER A 206 3.06 17.91 9.76
N GLY A 207 3.26 16.64 9.40
CA GLY A 207 4.55 16.16 8.90
C GLY A 207 5.03 16.86 7.63
N LEU A 208 4.11 17.33 6.77
CA LEU A 208 4.44 18.19 5.64
C LEU A 208 4.92 19.58 6.10
N SER A 209 4.20 20.24 7.01
CA SER A 209 4.59 21.55 7.53
C SER A 209 5.94 21.51 8.24
N GLU A 210 6.22 20.45 8.99
CA GLU A 210 7.53 20.26 9.62
C GLU A 210 8.62 20.01 8.56
N LEU A 211 8.35 19.19 7.55
CA LEU A 211 9.27 18.93 6.44
C LEU A 211 9.63 20.22 5.68
N PHE A 212 8.66 21.11 5.46
CA PHE A 212 8.93 22.43 4.87
C PHE A 212 9.53 23.44 5.85
N SER A 213 9.41 23.22 7.16
CA SER A 213 10.05 24.08 8.17
C SER A 213 11.57 23.90 8.23
N THR A 214 12.07 22.70 7.94
CA THR A 214 13.51 22.40 7.83
C THR A 214 14.06 22.76 6.45
N ALA A 215 13.24 22.62 5.39
CA ALA A 215 13.56 23.02 4.02
C ALA A 215 12.99 24.42 3.69
N LYS A 216 13.47 25.47 4.37
CA LYS A 216 12.95 26.85 4.27
C LYS A 216 13.08 27.48 2.87
N ASN A 217 13.88 26.91 1.99
CA ASN A 217 14.06 27.34 0.61
C ASN A 217 14.22 26.13 -0.34
N ILE A 218 14.12 26.37 -1.65
CA ILE A 218 14.24 25.34 -2.69
C ILE A 218 15.57 24.58 -2.57
N GLU A 219 16.65 25.27 -2.23
CA GLU A 219 17.97 24.66 -2.07
C GLU A 219 18.03 23.67 -0.90
N GLY A 220 17.42 24.01 0.24
CA GLY A 220 17.29 23.14 1.39
C GLY A 220 16.39 21.93 1.12
N LEU A 221 15.28 22.12 0.39
CA LEU A 221 14.43 21.01 -0.06
C LEU A 221 15.20 20.05 -0.98
N MET A 222 16.02 20.60 -1.89
CA MET A 222 16.85 19.82 -2.78
C MET A 222 17.92 19.04 -2.02
N LYS A 223 18.67 19.68 -1.11
CA LYS A 223 19.79 19.07 -0.38
C LYS A 223 19.33 18.07 0.68
N GLU A 224 18.35 18.42 1.50
CA GLU A 224 17.95 17.62 2.66
C GLU A 224 16.99 16.48 2.30
N TRP A 225 16.31 16.59 1.16
CA TRP A 225 15.20 15.68 0.85
C TRP A 225 15.27 15.06 -0.53
N PHE A 226 15.47 15.88 -1.56
CA PHE A 226 15.45 15.40 -2.93
C PHE A 226 16.69 14.58 -3.27
N LEU A 227 17.88 15.08 -2.94
CA LEU A 227 19.15 14.37 -3.20
C LEU A 227 19.23 13.03 -2.45
N PRO A 228 18.92 12.94 -1.14
CA PRO A 228 18.90 11.63 -0.45
C PRO A 228 17.85 10.67 -1.01
N ALA A 229 16.68 11.16 -1.43
CA ALA A 229 15.66 10.30 -2.04
C ALA A 229 16.12 9.73 -3.39
N ILE A 230 16.80 10.54 -4.20
CA ILE A 230 17.39 10.08 -5.47
C ILE A 230 18.55 9.11 -5.21
N GLU A 231 19.46 9.43 -4.29
CA GLU A 231 20.59 8.57 -3.94
C GLU A 231 20.14 7.19 -3.47
N ASN A 232 19.06 7.11 -2.68
CA ASN A 232 18.47 5.84 -2.24
C ASN A 232 17.79 5.04 -3.37
N LYS A 233 17.38 5.71 -4.46
CA LYS A 233 16.84 5.08 -5.68
C LYS A 233 17.95 4.59 -6.63
N LEU A 234 19.13 5.20 -6.61
CA LEU A 234 20.24 4.83 -7.48
C LEU A 234 20.86 3.49 -7.02
N ASN A 235 20.85 2.48 -7.90
CA ASN A 235 21.59 1.24 -7.69
C ASN A 235 23.10 1.50 -7.82
N LYS A 236 23.91 0.82 -7.00
CA LYS A 236 25.37 1.00 -6.98
C LYS A 236 26.09 0.50 -8.24
N GLU A 237 25.43 -0.32 -9.05
CA GLU A 237 26.00 -1.01 -10.23
C GLU A 237 25.72 -0.33 -11.58
N GLU A 238 24.81 0.66 -11.64
CA GLU A 238 24.49 1.39 -12.87
C GLU A 238 25.13 2.78 -12.93
N ASP A 239 25.23 3.33 -14.15
CA ASP A 239 25.78 4.67 -14.41
C ASP A 239 24.93 5.76 -13.73
N ARG A 240 25.39 6.15 -12.54
CA ARG A 240 24.70 7.06 -11.62
C ARG A 240 24.34 8.39 -12.26
N ILE A 241 25.19 8.89 -13.17
CA ILE A 241 25.00 10.20 -13.81
C ILE A 241 23.83 10.13 -14.81
N LYS A 242 23.72 9.04 -15.57
CA LYS A 242 22.64 8.83 -16.52
C LYS A 242 21.30 8.70 -15.81
N ASN A 243 21.23 7.84 -14.78
CA ASN A 243 20.02 7.66 -13.98
C ASN A 243 19.60 8.94 -13.25
N PHE A 244 20.56 9.72 -12.73
CA PHE A 244 20.27 11.01 -12.12
C PHE A 244 19.67 12.01 -13.12
N ARG A 245 20.23 12.08 -14.33
CA ARG A 245 19.69 12.91 -15.43
C ARG A 245 18.28 12.51 -15.81
N GLU A 246 17.99 11.22 -15.94
CA GLU A 246 16.66 10.73 -16.29
C GLU A 246 15.62 11.06 -15.21
N ILE A 247 15.95 10.84 -13.93
CA ILE A 247 15.06 11.16 -12.80
C ILE A 247 14.78 12.67 -12.73
N ILE A 248 15.81 13.51 -12.81
CA ILE A 248 15.63 14.97 -12.79
C ILE A 248 14.82 15.43 -13.99
N SER A 249 15.08 14.90 -15.18
CA SER A 249 14.33 15.24 -16.39
C SER A 249 12.85 14.90 -16.23
N GLY A 250 12.53 13.72 -15.68
CA GLY A 250 11.17 13.32 -15.37
C GLY A 250 10.48 14.28 -14.39
N TYR A 251 11.17 14.69 -13.32
CA TYR A 251 10.63 15.67 -12.38
C TYR A 251 10.44 17.06 -12.98
N ILE A 252 11.34 17.52 -13.85
CA ILE A 252 11.19 18.81 -14.55
C ILE A 252 9.96 18.79 -15.45
N VAL A 253 9.75 17.69 -16.19
CA VAL A 253 8.56 17.51 -17.03
C VAL A 253 7.29 17.52 -16.18
N GLN A 254 7.26 16.71 -15.11
CA GLN A 254 6.11 16.64 -14.21
C GLN A 254 5.83 17.98 -13.52
N TYR A 255 6.86 18.72 -13.12
CA TYR A 255 6.72 20.06 -12.56
C TYR A 255 6.11 21.04 -13.58
N LYS A 256 6.58 21.02 -14.84
CA LYS A 256 6.01 21.85 -15.91
C LYS A 256 4.54 21.54 -16.16
N GLU A 257 4.17 20.26 -16.20
CA GLU A 257 2.78 19.83 -16.36
C GLU A 257 1.91 20.27 -15.18
N ASN A 258 2.38 20.04 -13.94
CA ASN A 258 1.67 20.45 -12.74
C ASN A 258 1.48 21.97 -12.69
N LYS A 259 2.53 22.75 -12.98
CA LYS A 259 2.45 24.21 -13.04
C LYS A 259 1.45 24.67 -14.12
N HIS A 260 1.50 24.07 -15.31
CA HIS A 260 0.54 24.39 -16.36
C HIS A 260 -0.91 24.13 -15.94
N ASN A 261 -1.17 23.01 -15.25
CA ASN A 261 -2.50 22.65 -14.77
C ASN A 261 -3.00 23.59 -13.66
N ILE A 262 -2.11 24.02 -12.76
CA ILE A 262 -2.42 25.01 -11.72
C ILE A 262 -2.76 26.37 -12.36
N ASP A 263 -1.91 26.85 -13.29
CA ASP A 263 -2.11 28.12 -13.98
C ASP A 263 -3.39 28.14 -14.83
N LYS A 264 -3.81 26.97 -15.37
CA LYS A 264 -5.09 26.81 -16.07
C LYS A 264 -6.28 26.93 -15.12
N LYS A 265 -6.24 26.29 -13.94
CA LYS A 265 -7.31 26.38 -12.94
C LYS A 265 -7.49 27.80 -12.42
N ALA A 266 -6.40 28.51 -12.16
CA ALA A 266 -6.42 29.90 -11.71
C ALA A 266 -6.95 30.92 -12.75
N LYS A 267 -7.15 30.51 -14.01
CA LYS A 267 -7.76 31.34 -15.07
C LYS A 267 -9.24 31.04 -15.32
N VAL A 268 -9.75 29.97 -14.71
CA VAL A 268 -11.14 29.51 -14.88
C VAL A 268 -11.99 29.86 -13.65
N GLU A 269 -11.35 30.20 -12.52
CA GLU A 269 -11.93 30.92 -11.38
C GLU A 269 -11.81 32.44 -11.56
#